data_AF-A0A5B8S161-F1
#
_entry.id   AF-A0A5B8S161-F1
#
_cell.length_a   1.000
_cell.length_b   1.000
_cell.length_c   1.000
_cell.angle_alpha   90.00
_cell.angle_beta   90.00
_cell.angle_gamma   90.00
#
_symmetry.space_group_name_H-M   'P 1'
#
loop_
_entity.id
_entity.type
_entity.pdbx_description
1 polymer ?
#
loop_
_entity_poly.entity_id
_entity_poly.type
_entity_poly.pdbx_seq_one_letter_code
_entity_poly.pdbx_strand_id
1 'polypeptide(L)'
;MSQVEYVELSPEGFMHLLNGAKHAPFLEHYGRIRTFDEWTSAGFKITRSKHGGVTQHSGLAMYRFHRLWALDAKQQEAIASGKRHVTHFLPMLDYVRAGVPFDDFVSHPQHYRDFCLGVLAQERGEAGEALELFRQALTGNPSEARYASKFYELRVANGDMSAPAQELDYFANSVGSMVHSGRVDAWAKLLLKHKDYPEAARVLRRVAVLLEDKIAGRLPKGQYSGDTPSWAAHKRDQFRKKITSWANSTRYASLMAEIEQQGGLPQPQAVPGGQ
;
A
#
# COMPACT_ATOMS: atom_id res chain seq x y z
N MET A 1 13.95 19.73 -38.21
CA MET A 1 13.44 18.35 -38.02
C MET A 1 12.41 18.40 -36.89
N SER A 2 11.18 17.95 -37.13
CA SER A 2 10.18 17.84 -36.07
C SER A 2 10.61 16.77 -35.06
N GLN A 3 10.63 17.10 -33.77
CA GLN A 3 10.92 16.14 -32.71
C GLN A 3 9.88 15.01 -32.74
N VAL A 4 10.33 13.75 -32.76
CA VAL A 4 9.45 12.58 -32.70
C VAL A 4 8.70 12.59 -31.37
N GLU A 5 7.38 12.49 -31.42
CA GLU A 5 6.49 12.54 -30.26
C GLU A 5 6.03 11.13 -29.89
N TYR A 6 6.39 10.69 -28.68
CA TYR A 6 5.98 9.40 -28.12
C TYR A 6 4.84 9.57 -27.12
N VAL A 7 3.95 8.58 -27.13
CA VAL A 7 2.71 8.59 -26.36
C VAL A 7 2.48 7.20 -25.76
N GLU A 8 2.20 7.17 -24.46
CA GLU A 8 1.82 5.97 -23.72
C GLU A 8 0.30 5.88 -23.61
N LEU A 9 -0.28 4.71 -23.87
CA LEU A 9 -1.71 4.44 -23.62
C LEU A 9 -1.88 3.84 -22.22
N SER A 10 -2.70 4.46 -21.37
CA SER A 10 -3.06 3.94 -20.06
C SER A 10 -4.58 3.77 -19.97
N PRO A 11 -5.11 2.86 -19.14
CA PRO A 11 -6.54 2.85 -18.86
C PRO A 11 -6.95 4.14 -18.13
N GLU A 12 -8.20 4.56 -18.33
CA GLU A 12 -8.75 5.71 -17.60
C GLU A 12 -9.32 5.26 -16.24
N GLY A 13 -8.97 5.98 -15.18
CA GLY A 13 -9.35 5.64 -13.80
C GLY A 13 -8.29 4.82 -13.07
N PHE A 14 -8.64 4.32 -11.88
CA PHE A 14 -7.74 3.48 -11.11
C PHE A 14 -7.69 2.05 -11.69
N MET A 15 -6.47 1.51 -11.82
CA MET A 15 -6.12 0.27 -12.54
C MET A 15 -6.82 -1.02 -12.06
N HIS A 16 -7.49 -1.02 -10.89
CA HIS A 16 -8.08 -2.21 -10.27
C HIS A 16 -9.32 -2.78 -10.98
N LEU A 17 -9.61 -2.36 -12.21
CA LEU A 17 -10.80 -2.72 -12.99
C LEU A 17 -10.47 -3.25 -14.40
N LEU A 18 -9.21 -3.58 -14.70
CA LEU A 18 -8.84 -4.13 -16.01
C LEU A 18 -9.50 -5.47 -16.35
N ASN A 19 -10.05 -6.19 -15.37
CA ASN A 19 -10.80 -7.44 -15.56
C ASN A 19 -12.23 -7.24 -16.10
N GLY A 20 -12.66 -6.01 -16.38
CA GLY A 20 -13.96 -5.74 -16.99
C GLY A 20 -13.96 -5.94 -18.51
N ALA A 21 -15.06 -6.49 -19.05
CA ALA A 21 -15.28 -6.64 -20.50
C ALA A 21 -15.04 -5.35 -21.31
N LYS A 22 -15.14 -4.18 -20.66
CA LYS A 22 -14.90 -2.87 -21.28
C LYS A 22 -13.43 -2.62 -21.64
N HIS A 23 -12.47 -3.17 -20.90
CA HIS A 23 -11.03 -2.96 -21.12
C HIS A 23 -10.40 -4.00 -22.05
N ALA A 24 -11.04 -5.17 -22.22
CA ALA A 24 -10.53 -6.27 -23.03
C ALA A 24 -10.07 -5.84 -24.45
N PRO A 25 -10.79 -4.97 -25.19
CA PRO A 25 -10.35 -4.55 -26.53
C PRO A 25 -9.07 -3.71 -26.54
N PHE A 26 -8.71 -3.10 -25.41
CA PHE A 26 -7.55 -2.21 -25.29
C PHE A 26 -6.40 -2.84 -24.52
N LEU A 27 -6.62 -4.04 -23.95
CA LEU A 27 -5.65 -4.66 -23.07
C LEU A 27 -4.31 -4.85 -23.76
N GLU A 28 -4.26 -5.25 -25.03
CA GLU A 28 -3.00 -5.43 -25.78
C GLU A 28 -2.17 -4.13 -25.93
N HIS A 29 -2.81 -2.97 -25.80
CA HIS A 29 -2.24 -1.66 -26.05
C HIS A 29 -1.78 -0.92 -24.78
N TYR A 30 -2.33 -1.24 -23.62
CA TYR A 30 -2.02 -0.51 -22.39
C TYR A 30 -0.54 -0.60 -21.95
N GLY A 31 0.03 0.47 -21.42
CA GLY A 31 1.44 0.56 -21.05
C GLY A 31 2.40 0.46 -22.25
N ARG A 32 1.92 0.36 -23.49
CA ARG A 32 2.77 0.44 -24.69
C ARG A 32 3.09 1.90 -24.98
N ILE A 33 4.30 2.15 -25.47
CA ILE A 33 4.74 3.46 -25.91
C ILE A 33 4.94 3.41 -27.42
N ARG A 34 4.25 4.29 -28.14
CA ARG A 34 4.34 4.40 -29.59
C ARG A 34 4.35 5.87 -30.01
N THR A 35 4.79 6.13 -31.22
CA THR A 35 4.64 7.45 -31.84
C THR A 35 3.17 7.78 -32.10
N PHE A 36 2.88 9.06 -32.29
CA PHE A 36 1.54 9.53 -32.66
C PHE A 36 1.01 8.81 -33.93
N ASP A 37 1.85 8.68 -34.96
CA ASP A 37 1.44 8.09 -36.23
C ASP A 37 1.18 6.58 -36.13
N GLU A 38 1.94 5.87 -35.30
CA GLU A 38 1.72 4.45 -35.01
C GLU A 38 0.39 4.20 -34.27
N TRP A 39 0.02 5.07 -33.34
CA TRP A 39 -1.29 4.96 -32.67
C TRP A 39 -2.45 5.23 -33.62
N THR A 40 -2.31 6.24 -34.49
CA THR A 40 -3.29 6.53 -35.54
C THR A 40 -3.44 5.34 -36.49
N SER A 41 -2.33 4.73 -36.89
CA SER A 41 -2.29 3.54 -37.73
C SER A 41 -2.90 2.31 -37.06
N ALA A 42 -2.82 2.22 -35.73
CA ALA A 42 -3.50 1.20 -34.92
C ALA A 42 -5.01 1.47 -34.71
N GLY A 43 -5.58 2.48 -35.39
CA GLY A 43 -7.01 2.79 -35.34
C GLY A 43 -7.44 3.69 -34.18
N PHE A 44 -6.51 4.22 -33.39
CA PHE A 44 -6.83 5.13 -32.30
C PHE A 44 -7.03 6.55 -32.81
N LYS A 45 -8.15 7.17 -32.41
CA LYS A 45 -8.44 8.58 -32.71
C LYS A 45 -7.76 9.50 -31.71
N ILE A 46 -6.51 9.86 -31.99
CA ILE A 46 -5.73 10.82 -31.20
C ILE A 46 -5.67 12.19 -31.87
N THR A 47 -5.72 13.24 -31.07
CA THR A 47 -5.64 14.62 -31.55
C THR A 47 -4.61 15.40 -30.75
N ARG A 48 -4.03 16.43 -31.37
CA ARG A 48 -3.20 17.42 -30.68
C ARG A 48 -4.07 18.59 -30.26
N SER A 49 -4.06 18.90 -28.98
CA SER A 49 -4.65 20.14 -28.48
C SER A 49 -3.83 21.35 -28.97
N LYS A 50 -4.43 22.54 -28.91
CA LYS A 50 -3.77 23.83 -29.23
C LYS A 50 -2.51 24.10 -28.39
N HIS A 51 -2.35 23.42 -27.25
CA HIS A 51 -1.19 23.53 -26.36
C HIS A 51 -0.19 22.37 -26.53
N GLY A 52 -0.37 21.53 -27.55
CA GLY A 52 0.49 20.37 -27.80
C GLY A 52 0.25 19.18 -26.87
N GLY A 53 -0.71 19.24 -25.95
CA GLY A 53 -1.15 18.05 -25.23
C GLY A 53 -1.88 17.07 -26.16
N VAL A 54 -1.73 15.77 -25.92
CA VAL A 54 -2.47 14.73 -26.65
C VAL A 54 -3.86 14.58 -26.01
N THR A 55 -4.90 14.77 -26.80
CA THR A 55 -6.30 14.65 -26.36
C THR A 55 -7.00 13.53 -27.11
N GLN A 56 -7.87 12.79 -26.42
CA GLN A 56 -8.75 11.82 -27.06
C GLN A 56 -9.98 12.51 -27.66
N HIS A 57 -10.51 11.98 -28.76
CA HIS A 57 -11.86 12.34 -29.19
C HIS A 57 -12.87 11.75 -28.19
N SER A 58 -13.59 12.64 -27.50
CA SER A 58 -14.48 12.33 -26.38
C SER A 58 -15.61 11.38 -26.78
N GLY A 59 -15.73 10.26 -26.07
CA GLY A 59 -16.87 9.35 -26.16
C GLY A 59 -16.77 8.10 -25.27
N LEU A 60 -15.55 7.58 -25.04
CA LEU A 60 -15.33 6.39 -24.24
C LEU A 60 -14.30 6.68 -23.15
N ALA A 61 -14.75 6.72 -21.90
CA ALA A 61 -13.92 7.02 -20.73
C ALA A 61 -13.02 5.83 -20.32
N MET A 62 -12.40 5.16 -21.30
CA MET A 62 -11.78 3.84 -21.11
C MET A 62 -10.25 3.89 -21.10
N TYR A 63 -9.66 4.89 -21.75
CA TYR A 63 -8.22 5.03 -21.86
C TYR A 63 -7.80 6.49 -21.93
N ARG A 64 -6.52 6.75 -21.66
CA ARG A 64 -5.88 8.06 -21.78
C ARG A 64 -4.53 7.91 -22.45
N PHE A 65 -4.19 8.91 -23.24
CA PHE A 65 -2.86 9.07 -23.81
C PHE A 65 -2.01 10.01 -22.96
N HIS A 66 -0.79 9.59 -22.64
CA HIS A 66 0.20 10.38 -21.93
C HIS A 66 1.33 10.74 -22.88
N ARG A 67 1.50 12.03 -23.15
CA ARG A 67 2.63 12.54 -23.92
C ARG A 67 3.91 12.41 -23.09
N LEU A 68 4.95 11.83 -23.68
CA LEU A 68 6.27 11.70 -23.07
C LEU A 68 7.19 12.79 -23.63
N TRP A 69 7.64 13.70 -22.76
CA TRP A 69 8.47 14.85 -23.14
C TRP A 69 9.97 14.50 -23.18
N ALA A 70 10.41 13.66 -22.27
CA ALA A 70 11.74 13.10 -22.20
C ALA A 70 11.59 11.62 -21.89
N LEU A 71 12.36 10.79 -22.62
CA LEU A 71 12.32 9.34 -22.46
C LEU A 71 13.40 8.91 -21.48
N ASP A 72 13.01 8.23 -20.40
CA ASP A 72 13.94 7.50 -19.56
C ASP A 72 14.39 6.18 -20.21
N ALA A 73 15.37 5.50 -19.59
CA ALA A 73 15.93 4.26 -20.12
C ALA A 73 14.88 3.14 -20.27
N LYS A 74 13.89 3.05 -19.38
CA LYS A 74 12.84 2.01 -19.43
C LYS A 74 11.81 2.31 -20.50
N GLN A 75 11.49 3.58 -20.71
CA GLN A 75 10.62 4.02 -21.80
C GLN A 75 11.29 3.76 -23.16
N GLN A 76 12.60 3.99 -23.27
CA GLN A 76 13.36 3.62 -24.47
C GLN A 76 13.37 2.10 -24.70
N GLU A 77 13.57 1.30 -23.66
CA GLU A 77 13.46 -0.17 -23.73
C GLU A 77 12.07 -0.61 -24.20
N ALA A 78 11.00 0.03 -23.70
CA ALA A 78 9.62 -0.26 -24.09
C ALA A 78 9.35 0.04 -25.56
N ILE A 79 9.87 1.17 -26.06
CA ILE A 79 9.79 1.53 -27.48
C ILE A 79 10.55 0.49 -28.33
N ALA A 80 11.79 0.15 -27.94
CA ALA A 80 12.64 -0.74 -28.73
C ALA A 80 12.14 -2.19 -28.77
N SER A 81 11.62 -2.71 -27.66
CA SER A 81 11.15 -4.09 -27.52
C SER A 81 9.66 -4.26 -27.84
N GLY A 82 8.94 -3.14 -27.94
CA GLY A 82 7.48 -3.12 -27.97
C GLY A 82 6.84 -3.53 -26.64
N LYS A 83 7.60 -3.87 -25.58
CA LYS A 83 7.10 -4.30 -24.26
C LYS A 83 6.37 -3.19 -23.50
N ARG A 84 5.59 -3.57 -22.49
CA ARG A 84 4.89 -2.64 -21.63
C ARG A 84 5.83 -1.98 -20.64
N HIS A 85 5.63 -0.68 -20.48
CA HIS A 85 6.23 0.11 -19.42
C HIS A 85 5.28 0.17 -18.22
N VAL A 86 5.83 -0.01 -17.02
CA VAL A 86 5.13 0.22 -15.75
C VAL A 86 6.07 0.89 -14.76
N THR A 87 5.58 1.92 -14.08
CA THR A 87 6.35 2.65 -13.06
C THR A 87 6.15 2.09 -11.66
N HIS A 88 5.22 1.14 -11.49
CA HIS A 88 4.78 0.67 -10.20
C HIS A 88 4.20 -0.76 -10.29
N PHE A 89 4.30 -1.55 -9.21
CA PHE A 89 3.83 -2.94 -9.17
C PHE A 89 2.31 -3.10 -9.24
N LEU A 90 1.54 -2.09 -8.85
CA LEU A 90 0.07 -2.15 -8.89
C LEU A 90 -0.47 -2.25 -10.34
N PRO A 91 -0.09 -1.36 -11.28
CA PRO A 91 -0.34 -1.56 -12.71
C PRO A 91 0.05 -2.95 -13.21
N MET A 92 1.24 -3.43 -12.84
CA MET A 92 1.72 -4.76 -13.23
C MET A 92 0.79 -5.87 -12.75
N LEU A 93 0.40 -5.85 -11.47
CA LEU A 93 -0.53 -6.82 -10.90
C LEU A 93 -1.85 -6.85 -11.67
N ASP A 94 -2.40 -5.68 -12.01
CA ASP A 94 -3.68 -5.59 -12.73
C ASP A 94 -3.58 -6.14 -14.16
N TYR A 95 -2.47 -5.88 -14.86
CA TYR A 95 -2.21 -6.50 -16.16
C TYR A 95 -2.04 -8.02 -16.07
N VAL A 96 -1.29 -8.51 -15.08
CA VAL A 96 -1.05 -9.95 -14.91
C VAL A 96 -2.35 -10.67 -14.54
N ARG A 97 -3.19 -10.08 -13.68
CA ARG A 97 -4.55 -10.59 -13.41
C ARG A 97 -5.42 -10.65 -14.67
N ALA A 98 -5.20 -9.73 -15.60
CA ALA A 98 -5.87 -9.73 -16.91
C ALA A 98 -5.23 -10.70 -17.93
N GLY A 99 -4.25 -11.52 -17.52
CA GLY A 99 -3.62 -12.54 -18.35
C GLY A 99 -2.36 -12.10 -19.08
N VAL A 100 -1.85 -10.89 -18.84
CA VAL A 100 -0.58 -10.43 -19.43
C VAL A 100 0.60 -11.13 -18.74
N PRO A 101 1.49 -11.83 -19.47
CA PRO A 101 2.63 -12.51 -18.86
C PRO A 101 3.70 -11.51 -18.38
N PHE A 102 4.47 -11.88 -17.34
CA PHE A 102 5.55 -11.02 -16.82
C PHE A 102 6.63 -10.66 -17.85
N ASP A 103 6.83 -11.50 -18.87
CA ASP A 103 7.83 -11.25 -19.91
C ASP A 103 7.38 -10.18 -20.92
N ASP A 104 6.12 -9.74 -20.87
CA ASP A 104 5.57 -8.64 -21.67
C ASP A 104 5.91 -7.24 -21.09
N PHE A 105 6.56 -7.18 -19.92
CA PHE A 105 7.04 -5.92 -19.33
C PHE A 105 8.53 -5.71 -19.61
N VAL A 106 8.93 -4.45 -19.71
CA VAL A 106 10.35 -4.05 -19.63
C VAL A 106 10.94 -4.39 -18.26
N SER A 107 12.27 -4.28 -18.16
CA SER A 107 12.99 -4.52 -16.91
C SER A 107 12.40 -3.75 -15.71
N HIS A 108 12.12 -4.49 -14.64
CA HIS A 108 11.51 -4.00 -13.42
C HIS A 108 12.18 -4.62 -12.19
N PRO A 109 12.11 -3.95 -11.02
CA PRO A 109 12.66 -4.52 -9.79
C PRO A 109 12.00 -5.86 -9.46
N GLN A 110 12.80 -6.85 -9.03
CA GLN A 110 12.30 -8.18 -8.70
C GLN A 110 11.17 -8.16 -7.67
N HIS A 111 11.24 -7.26 -6.68
CA HIS A 111 10.21 -7.12 -5.66
C HIS A 111 8.82 -6.75 -6.21
N TYR A 112 8.72 -6.18 -7.43
CA TYR A 112 7.42 -6.00 -8.09
C TYR A 112 6.82 -7.34 -8.47
N ARG A 113 7.62 -8.22 -9.08
CA ARG A 113 7.21 -9.56 -9.48
C ARG A 113 6.86 -10.41 -8.26
N ASP A 114 7.71 -10.39 -7.22
CA ASP A 114 7.47 -11.13 -5.98
C ASP A 114 6.14 -10.71 -5.34
N PHE A 115 5.86 -9.40 -5.26
CA PHE A 115 4.59 -8.92 -4.74
C PHE A 115 3.40 -9.39 -5.59
N CYS A 116 3.50 -9.25 -6.92
CA CYS A 116 2.40 -9.65 -7.81
C CYS A 116 2.12 -11.15 -7.71
N LEU A 117 3.15 -11.99 -7.73
CA LEU A 117 3.03 -13.43 -7.53
C LEU A 117 2.45 -13.75 -6.15
N GLY A 118 2.87 -13.04 -5.09
CA GLY A 118 2.35 -13.23 -3.74
C GLY A 118 0.86 -12.95 -3.63
N VAL A 119 0.37 -11.90 -4.30
CA VAL A 119 -1.07 -11.63 -4.37
C VAL A 119 -1.81 -12.73 -5.13
N LEU A 120 -1.29 -13.18 -6.27
CA LEU A 120 -1.93 -14.24 -7.05
C LEU A 120 -1.93 -15.58 -6.30
N ALA A 121 -0.87 -15.92 -5.58
CA ALA A 121 -0.81 -17.09 -4.71
C ALA A 121 -1.83 -17.00 -3.57
N GLN A 122 -1.96 -15.82 -2.95
CA GLN A 122 -2.98 -15.57 -1.93
C GLN A 122 -4.40 -15.77 -2.48
N GLU A 123 -4.69 -15.28 -3.70
CA GLU A 123 -5.97 -15.45 -4.37
C GLU A 123 -6.29 -16.93 -4.69
N ARG A 124 -5.28 -17.75 -4.94
CA ARG A 124 -5.41 -19.21 -5.10
C ARG A 124 -5.51 -19.98 -3.77
N GLY A 125 -5.38 -19.29 -2.63
CA GLY A 125 -5.37 -19.93 -1.31
C GLY A 125 -4.02 -20.55 -0.91
N GLU A 126 -2.96 -20.29 -1.66
CA GLU A 126 -1.60 -20.81 -1.43
C GLU A 126 -0.87 -19.94 -0.40
N ALA A 127 -1.37 -19.95 0.85
CA ALA A 127 -0.92 -19.02 1.89
C ALA A 127 0.58 -19.09 2.20
N GLY A 128 1.17 -20.29 2.19
CA GLY A 128 2.61 -20.47 2.44
C GLY A 128 3.48 -19.83 1.36
N GLU A 129 3.14 -20.05 0.09
CA GLU A 129 3.85 -19.43 -1.04
C GLU A 129 3.69 -17.90 -1.02
N ALA A 130 2.47 -17.42 -0.80
CA ALA A 130 2.19 -16.00 -0.71
C ALA A 130 2.99 -15.31 0.41
N LEU A 131 3.14 -15.95 1.58
CA LEU A 131 3.95 -15.44 2.68
C LEU A 131 5.41 -15.26 2.27
N GLU A 132 6.00 -16.26 1.62
CA GLU A 132 7.40 -16.19 1.17
C GLU A 132 7.61 -15.11 0.11
N LEU A 133 6.69 -14.99 -0.84
CA LEU A 133 6.73 -13.97 -1.88
C LEU A 133 6.56 -12.55 -1.31
N PHE A 134 5.65 -12.34 -0.36
CA PHE A 134 5.53 -11.05 0.32
C PHE A 134 6.77 -10.71 1.16
N ARG A 135 7.38 -11.71 1.80
CA ARG A 135 8.64 -11.54 2.54
C ARG A 135 9.79 -11.14 1.61
N GLN A 136 9.90 -11.79 0.45
CA GLN A 136 10.89 -11.45 -0.59
C GLN A 136 10.66 -10.02 -1.12
N ALA A 137 9.43 -9.67 -1.45
CA ALA A 137 9.07 -8.33 -1.90
C ALA A 137 9.45 -7.26 -0.85
N LEU A 138 9.10 -7.50 0.42
CA LEU A 138 9.44 -6.61 1.54
C LEU A 138 10.95 -6.51 1.76
N THR A 139 11.70 -7.59 1.58
CA THR A 139 13.16 -7.58 1.67
C THR A 139 13.77 -6.75 0.53
N GLY A 140 13.24 -6.86 -0.68
CA GLY A 140 13.71 -6.09 -1.84
C GLY A 140 13.35 -4.60 -1.79
N ASN A 141 12.27 -4.23 -1.09
CA ASN A 141 11.97 -2.84 -0.75
C ASN A 141 11.35 -2.71 0.65
N PRO A 142 12.19 -2.57 1.70
CA PRO A 142 11.72 -2.48 3.09
C PRO A 142 10.91 -1.24 3.42
N SER A 143 10.83 -0.25 2.53
CA SER A 143 10.06 0.99 2.75
C SER A 143 8.62 0.92 2.21
N GLU A 144 8.29 -0.12 1.43
CA GLU A 144 6.99 -0.26 0.79
C GLU A 144 5.94 -0.80 1.76
N ALA A 145 5.15 0.12 2.32
CA ALA A 145 4.10 -0.16 3.30
C ALA A 145 3.09 -1.23 2.85
N ARG A 146 2.78 -1.31 1.54
CA ARG A 146 1.82 -2.30 1.02
C ARG A 146 2.37 -3.73 1.10
N TYR A 147 3.68 -3.92 0.96
CA TYR A 147 4.30 -5.23 1.10
C TYR A 147 4.21 -5.71 2.54
N ALA A 148 4.60 -4.84 3.49
CA ALA A 148 4.47 -5.13 4.92
C ALA A 148 3.01 -5.38 5.32
N SER A 149 2.07 -4.55 4.86
CA SER A 149 0.64 -4.73 5.17
C SER A 149 0.15 -6.11 4.75
N LYS A 150 0.46 -6.55 3.52
CA LYS A 150 0.06 -7.88 3.02
C LYS A 150 0.76 -9.01 3.76
N PHE A 151 2.06 -8.86 4.04
CA PHE A 151 2.83 -9.84 4.79
C PHE A 151 2.26 -10.07 6.20
N TYR A 152 2.04 -9.02 6.98
CA TYR A 152 1.55 -9.14 8.35
C TYR A 152 0.07 -9.53 8.42
N GLU A 153 -0.77 -9.03 7.51
CA GLU A 153 -2.17 -9.46 7.38
C GLU A 153 -2.26 -10.98 7.14
N LEU A 154 -1.44 -11.51 6.22
CA LEU A 154 -1.46 -12.93 5.91
C LEU A 154 -0.91 -13.78 7.07
N ARG A 155 0.12 -13.31 7.79
CA ARG A 155 0.62 -14.00 9.00
C ARG A 155 -0.46 -14.11 10.08
N VAL A 156 -1.15 -13.02 10.35
CA VAL A 156 -2.30 -13.00 11.27
C VAL A 156 -3.39 -13.97 10.81
N ALA A 157 -3.73 -13.98 9.52
CA ALA A 157 -4.74 -14.88 8.97
C ALA A 157 -4.35 -16.36 9.11
N ASN A 158 -3.04 -16.67 9.11
CA ASN A 158 -2.49 -18.01 9.35
C ASN A 158 -2.24 -18.33 10.83
N GLY A 159 -2.73 -17.49 11.75
CA GLY A 159 -2.66 -17.78 13.19
C GLY A 159 -1.36 -17.38 13.88
N ASP A 160 -0.48 -16.63 13.22
CA ASP A 160 0.73 -16.12 13.84
C ASP A 160 0.44 -14.93 14.77
N MET A 161 0.30 -15.21 16.06
CA MET A 161 0.00 -14.21 17.09
C MET A 161 1.17 -13.26 17.41
N SER A 162 2.38 -13.54 16.90
CA SER A 162 3.51 -12.62 17.05
C SER A 162 3.49 -11.48 16.02
N ALA A 163 2.73 -11.66 14.93
CA ALA A 163 2.67 -10.72 13.83
C ALA A 163 2.19 -9.30 14.22
N PRO A 164 1.17 -9.10 15.07
CA PRO A 164 0.75 -7.77 15.50
C PRO A 164 1.87 -6.92 16.11
N ALA A 165 2.71 -7.48 16.97
CA ALA A 165 3.79 -6.74 17.59
C ALA A 165 4.91 -6.41 16.60
N GLN A 166 5.25 -7.35 15.72
CA GLN A 166 6.25 -7.12 14.67
C GLN A 166 5.76 -6.07 13.66
N GLU A 167 4.48 -6.10 13.30
CA GLU A 167 3.84 -5.09 12.45
C GLU A 167 3.86 -3.71 13.13
N LEU A 168 3.57 -3.65 14.44
CA LEU A 168 3.66 -2.42 15.21
C LEU A 168 5.07 -1.82 15.24
N ASP A 169 6.10 -2.65 15.41
CA ASP A 169 7.48 -2.18 15.38
C ASP A 169 7.87 -1.68 13.98
N TYR A 170 7.44 -2.37 12.93
CA TYR A 170 7.67 -1.92 11.55
C TYR A 170 6.99 -0.57 11.26
N PHE A 171 5.76 -0.38 11.70
CA PHE A 171 4.99 0.86 11.51
C PHE A 171 5.05 1.83 12.70
N ALA A 172 6.08 1.72 13.55
CA ALA A 172 6.19 2.53 14.77
C ALA A 172 6.04 4.03 14.51
N ASN A 173 6.64 4.53 13.42
CA ASN A 173 6.60 5.94 13.04
C ASN A 173 5.22 6.40 12.52
N SER A 174 4.29 5.48 12.27
CA SER A 174 2.94 5.69 11.77
C SER A 174 1.87 5.21 12.76
N VAL A 175 2.20 5.05 14.05
CA VAL A 175 1.30 4.50 15.09
C VAL A 175 -0.04 5.25 15.17
N GLY A 176 -0.05 6.58 14.95
CA GLY A 176 -1.28 7.37 14.93
C GLY A 176 -2.25 6.93 13.83
N SER A 177 -1.71 6.65 12.64
CA SER A 177 -2.47 6.10 11.51
C SER A 177 -2.96 4.66 11.77
N MET A 178 -2.18 3.83 12.50
CA MET A 178 -2.61 2.49 12.89
C MET A 178 -3.77 2.50 13.89
N VAL A 179 -3.73 3.42 14.86
CA VAL A 179 -4.86 3.65 15.79
C VAL A 179 -6.07 4.16 15.02
N HIS A 180 -5.87 5.14 14.13
CA HIS A 180 -6.94 5.75 13.36
C HIS A 180 -7.70 4.76 12.48
N SER A 181 -6.98 3.90 11.75
CA SER A 181 -7.55 2.90 10.85
C SER A 181 -8.25 1.74 11.58
N GLY A 182 -8.13 1.68 12.92
CA GLY A 182 -8.65 0.58 13.71
C GLY A 182 -7.78 -0.68 13.66
N ARG A 183 -6.59 -0.64 13.04
CA ARG A 183 -5.68 -1.79 12.96
C ARG A 183 -5.28 -2.31 14.35
N VAL A 184 -4.97 -1.39 15.29
CA VAL A 184 -4.66 -1.74 16.69
C VAL A 184 -5.84 -2.43 17.39
N ASP A 185 -7.07 -2.02 17.11
CA ASP A 185 -8.27 -2.65 17.67
C ASP A 185 -8.49 -4.06 17.11
N ALA A 186 -8.23 -4.26 15.82
CA ALA A 186 -8.31 -5.57 15.20
C ALA A 186 -7.31 -6.54 15.84
N TRP A 187 -6.07 -6.10 16.08
CA TRP A 187 -5.08 -6.91 16.80
C TRP A 187 -5.49 -7.23 18.23
N ALA A 188 -5.95 -6.24 19.00
CA ALA A 188 -6.39 -6.48 20.37
C ALA A 188 -7.56 -7.49 20.42
N LYS A 189 -8.55 -7.34 19.54
CA LYS A 189 -9.67 -8.29 19.43
C LYS A 189 -9.20 -9.70 19.06
N LEU A 190 -8.24 -9.82 18.15
CA LEU A 190 -7.65 -11.09 17.77
C LEU A 190 -6.97 -11.76 18.97
N LEU A 191 -6.03 -11.08 19.62
CA LEU A 191 -5.28 -11.64 20.76
C LEU A 191 -6.22 -12.04 21.90
N LEU A 192 -7.24 -11.23 22.18
CA LEU A 192 -8.27 -11.55 23.17
C LEU A 192 -9.14 -12.76 22.77
N LYS A 193 -9.47 -12.92 21.49
CA LYS A 193 -10.18 -14.11 21.00
C LYS A 193 -9.36 -15.38 21.25
N HIS A 194 -8.04 -15.29 21.16
CA HIS A 194 -7.09 -16.36 21.46
C HIS A 194 -6.68 -16.45 22.93
N LYS A 195 -7.23 -15.59 23.80
CA LYS A 195 -6.89 -15.48 25.23
C LYS A 195 -5.41 -15.19 25.50
N ASP A 196 -4.71 -14.60 24.53
CA ASP A 196 -3.33 -14.14 24.69
C ASP A 196 -3.30 -12.75 25.32
N TYR A 197 -3.70 -12.70 26.60
CA TYR A 197 -3.74 -11.45 27.38
C TYR A 197 -2.35 -10.81 27.54
N PRO A 198 -1.25 -11.56 27.80
CA PRO A 198 0.10 -11.01 27.90
C PRO A 198 0.53 -10.25 26.64
N GLU A 199 0.33 -10.85 25.47
CA GLU A 199 0.71 -10.21 24.20
C GLU A 199 -0.20 -9.03 23.88
N ALA A 200 -1.51 -9.15 24.15
CA ALA A 200 -2.45 -8.03 23.99
C ALA A 200 -2.04 -6.83 24.86
N ALA A 201 -1.70 -7.05 26.13
CA ALA A 201 -1.23 -6.01 27.02
C ALA A 201 0.08 -5.38 26.52
N ARG A 202 1.04 -6.21 26.07
CA ARG A 202 2.31 -5.75 25.52
C ARG A 202 2.12 -4.84 24.30
N VAL A 203 1.29 -5.24 23.34
CA VAL A 203 0.97 -4.44 22.14
C VAL A 203 0.32 -3.12 22.53
N LEU A 204 -0.68 -3.12 23.41
CA LEU A 204 -1.40 -1.91 23.82
C LEU A 204 -0.51 -0.92 24.58
N ARG A 205 0.36 -1.43 25.45
CA ARG A 205 1.37 -0.60 26.13
C ARG A 205 2.37 -0.01 25.15
N ARG A 206 2.84 -0.81 24.18
CA ARG A 206 3.77 -0.34 23.14
C ARG A 206 3.14 0.75 22.28
N VAL A 207 1.86 0.63 21.90
CA VAL A 207 1.12 1.70 21.19
C VAL A 207 1.11 2.99 22.01
N ALA A 208 0.82 2.92 23.32
CA ALA A 208 0.82 4.09 24.18
C ALA A 208 2.21 4.76 24.24
N VAL A 209 3.28 3.98 24.40
CA VAL A 209 4.66 4.49 24.39
C VAL A 209 4.99 5.20 23.06
N LEU A 210 4.68 4.56 21.92
CA LEU A 210 4.95 5.12 20.60
C LEU A 210 4.17 6.42 20.33
N LEU A 211 2.95 6.54 20.86
CA LEU A 211 2.19 7.78 20.77
C LEU A 211 2.85 8.91 21.56
N GLU A 212 3.33 8.65 22.79
CA GLU A 212 4.09 9.65 23.56
C GLU A 212 5.40 10.03 22.87
N ASP A 213 6.13 9.04 22.33
CA ASP A 213 7.37 9.29 21.58
C ASP A 213 7.10 10.14 20.33
N LYS A 214 5.97 9.92 19.65
CA LYS A 214 5.56 10.74 18.51
C LYS A 214 5.23 12.18 18.90
N ILE A 215 4.47 12.37 19.99
CA ILE A 215 4.10 13.70 20.51
C ILE A 215 5.35 14.49 20.91
N ALA A 216 6.33 13.82 21.51
CA ALA A 216 7.58 14.42 21.91
C ALA A 216 8.60 14.59 20.76
N GLY A 217 8.25 14.23 19.53
CA GLY A 217 9.16 14.34 18.37
C GLY A 217 10.35 13.37 18.40
N ARG A 218 10.28 12.31 19.21
CA ARG A 218 11.34 11.27 19.30
C ARG A 218 11.30 10.27 18.15
N LEU A 219 10.18 10.18 17.43
CA LEU A 219 10.04 9.32 16.26
C LEU A 219 10.19 10.12 14.95
N PRO A 220 10.86 9.55 13.93
CA PRO A 220 10.89 10.12 12.58
C PRO A 220 9.48 10.40 12.02
N LYS A 221 9.44 11.19 10.93
CA LYS A 221 8.21 11.35 10.16
C LYS A 221 7.70 9.97 9.71
N GLY A 222 6.38 9.79 9.83
CA GLY A 222 5.73 8.54 9.44
C GLY A 222 5.71 8.41 7.92
N GLN A 223 5.38 7.22 7.44
CA GLN A 223 5.15 6.99 6.01
C GLN A 223 3.93 7.77 5.49
N TYR A 224 3.02 8.16 6.38
CA TYR A 224 1.85 8.98 6.09
C TYR A 224 2.11 10.43 6.53
N SER A 225 1.93 11.39 5.61
CA SER A 225 2.32 12.79 5.75
C SER A 225 1.50 13.62 6.76
N GLY A 226 0.55 13.01 7.47
CA GLY A 226 -0.39 13.68 8.38
C GLY A 226 -0.10 13.56 9.88
N ASP A 227 0.90 12.79 10.30
CA ASP A 227 1.11 12.49 11.73
C ASP A 227 1.88 13.61 12.48
N THR A 228 1.23 14.75 12.68
CA THR A 228 1.72 15.85 13.54
C THR A 228 1.66 15.47 15.03
N PRO A 229 2.42 16.15 15.92
CA PRO A 229 2.31 15.95 17.37
C PRO A 229 0.88 16.14 17.90
N SER A 230 0.14 17.13 17.39
CA SER A 230 -1.25 17.39 17.79
C SER A 230 -2.20 16.26 17.36
N TRP A 231 -2.01 15.71 16.15
CA TRP A 231 -2.75 14.54 15.69
C TRP A 231 -2.43 13.30 16.54
N ALA A 232 -1.15 13.06 16.84
CA ALA A 232 -0.74 11.96 17.71
C ALA A 232 -1.34 12.09 19.12
N ALA A 233 -1.38 13.30 19.69
CA ALA A 233 -2.05 13.57 20.97
C ALA A 233 -3.56 13.28 20.91
N HIS A 234 -4.24 13.71 19.85
CA HIS A 234 -5.63 13.37 19.64
C HIS A 234 -5.85 11.85 19.57
N LYS A 235 -4.98 11.10 18.88
CA LYS A 235 -5.07 9.64 18.79
C LYS A 235 -4.74 8.93 20.10
N ARG A 236 -3.79 9.44 20.88
CA ARG A 236 -3.54 9.00 22.25
C ARG A 236 -4.79 9.11 23.12
N ASP A 237 -5.47 10.25 23.09
CA ASP A 237 -6.64 10.48 23.93
C ASP A 237 -7.80 9.56 23.51
N GLN A 238 -8.03 9.38 22.20
CA GLN A 238 -8.99 8.39 21.67
C GLN A 238 -8.65 6.96 22.11
N PHE A 239 -7.38 6.57 21.99
CA PHE A 239 -6.90 5.25 22.39
C PHE A 239 -7.11 5.01 23.89
N ARG A 240 -6.70 5.96 24.74
CA ARG A 240 -6.86 5.87 26.20
C ARG A 240 -8.31 5.78 26.62
N LYS A 241 -9.20 6.63 26.06
CA LYS A 241 -10.65 6.58 26.33
C LYS A 241 -11.22 5.18 26.03
N LYS A 242 -10.73 4.52 24.99
CA LYS A 242 -11.12 3.16 24.63
C LYS A 242 -10.59 2.11 25.61
N ILE A 243 -9.34 2.21 26.06
CA ILE A 243 -8.82 1.29 27.10
C ILE A 243 -9.58 1.47 28.41
N THR A 244 -9.89 2.71 28.81
CA THR A 244 -10.73 2.99 29.99
C THR A 244 -12.12 2.38 29.87
N SER A 245 -12.74 2.41 28.69
CA SER A 245 -14.05 1.77 28.50
C SER A 245 -13.98 0.24 28.62
N TRP A 246 -12.86 -0.38 28.24
CA TRP A 246 -12.62 -1.80 28.48
C TRP A 246 -12.42 -2.12 29.96
N ALA A 247 -11.76 -1.25 30.72
CA ALA A 247 -11.55 -1.44 32.15
C ALA A 247 -12.85 -1.51 32.96
N ASN A 248 -13.90 -0.85 32.49
CA ASN A 248 -15.24 -0.89 33.11
C ASN A 248 -16.04 -2.14 32.74
N SER A 249 -15.47 -3.09 31.98
CA SER A 249 -16.15 -4.30 31.54
C SER A 249 -15.46 -5.54 32.06
N THR A 250 -16.22 -6.40 32.74
CA THR A 250 -15.75 -7.68 33.27
C THR A 250 -15.16 -8.59 32.19
N ARG A 251 -15.58 -8.43 30.93
CA ARG A 251 -15.04 -9.14 29.77
C ARG A 251 -13.52 -8.93 29.59
N TYR A 252 -12.99 -7.78 29.97
CA TYR A 252 -11.59 -7.43 29.78
C TYR A 252 -10.78 -7.42 31.09
N ALA A 253 -11.34 -7.94 32.19
CA ALA A 253 -10.67 -7.93 33.49
C ALA A 253 -9.27 -8.58 33.45
N SER A 254 -9.12 -9.73 32.78
CA SER A 254 -7.82 -10.40 32.61
C SER A 254 -6.82 -9.56 31.81
N LEU A 255 -7.27 -8.86 30.77
CA LEU A 255 -6.41 -7.94 30.01
C LEU A 255 -5.94 -6.78 30.87
N MET A 256 -6.83 -6.20 31.68
CA MET A 256 -6.47 -5.06 32.52
C MET A 256 -5.50 -5.45 33.63
N ALA A 257 -5.72 -6.61 34.26
CA ALA A 257 -4.80 -7.15 35.25
C ALA A 257 -3.39 -7.32 34.66
N GLU A 258 -3.30 -7.82 33.42
CA GLU A 258 -2.03 -7.97 32.72
C GLU A 258 -1.38 -6.63 32.36
N ILE A 259 -2.16 -5.63 31.93
CA ILE A 259 -1.64 -4.27 31.69
C ILE A 259 -1.04 -3.69 32.98
N GLU A 260 -1.72 -3.84 34.13
CA GLU A 260 -1.23 -3.39 35.43
C GLU A 260 0.01 -4.16 35.89
N GLN A 261 0.01 -5.49 35.74
CA GLN A 261 1.17 -6.33 36.05
C GLN A 261 2.42 -5.93 35.26
N GLN A 262 2.23 -5.46 34.02
CA GLN A 262 3.31 -4.96 33.19
C GLN A 262 3.69 -3.50 33.47
N GLY A 263 3.10 -2.84 34.48
CA GLY A 263 3.42 -1.47 34.90
C GLY A 263 2.50 -0.39 34.33
N GLY A 264 1.29 -0.77 33.87
CA GLY A 264 0.25 0.15 33.41
C GLY A 264 0.57 0.84 32.07
N LEU A 265 -0.32 1.74 31.66
CA LEU A 265 -0.08 2.62 30.51
C LEU A 265 0.79 3.83 30.92
N PRO A 266 1.78 4.25 30.10
CA PRO A 266 2.65 5.39 30.40
C PRO A 266 1.83 6.68 30.51
N GLN A 267 2.02 7.48 31.56
CA GLN A 267 1.22 8.70 31.79
C GLN A 267 1.33 9.70 30.64
N PRO A 268 0.24 10.40 30.28
CA PRO A 268 0.27 11.37 29.17
C PRO A 268 1.27 12.49 29.43
N GLN A 269 2.14 12.77 28.47
CA GLN A 269 2.99 13.96 28.51
C GLN A 269 2.22 15.17 28.00
N ALA A 270 2.60 16.36 28.50
CA ALA A 270 2.08 17.62 27.97
C ALA A 270 2.46 17.75 26.49
N VAL A 271 1.52 18.18 25.66
CA VAL A 271 1.79 18.44 24.26
C VAL A 271 2.67 19.70 24.20
N PRO A 272 3.85 19.66 23.56
CA PRO A 272 4.66 20.87 23.38
C PRO A 272 3.80 21.96 22.74
N GLY A 273 3.74 23.14 23.36
CA GLY A 273 2.88 24.23 22.91
C GLY A 273 3.13 24.53 21.43
N GLY A 274 2.10 24.36 20.60
CA GLY A 274 2.19 24.62 19.17
C GLY A 274 2.38 26.11 18.93
N GLN A 275 3.51 26.48 18.35
CA GLN A 275 3.66 27.73 17.60
C GLN A 275 3.06 27.55 16.21
#